data_AF-A0A927MZD7-F1
#
_entry.id   AF-A0A927MZD7-F1
#
_cell.length_a   1.000
_cell.length_b   1.000
_cell.length_c   1.000
_cell.angle_alpha   90.00
_cell.angle_beta   90.00
_cell.angle_gamma   90.00
#
_symmetry.space_group_name_H-M   'P 1'
#
loop_
_entity.id
_entity.type
_entity.pdbx_description
1 polymer ?
#
loop_
_entity_poly.entity_id
_entity_poly.type
_entity_poly.pdbx_seq_one_letter_code
_entity_poly.pdbx_strand_id
1 'polypeptide(L)'
;MSFGEALDIIGRAAGRRIVYRGTAGEFVAAQTAAGLPHESATAAARAFTALAGLGDAEPNDVVRRVTGREPKPFETYATEAAARGAWNV
;
A
#
# COMPACT_ATOMS: atom_id res chain seq x y z
N MET A 1 4.57 6.08 7.56
CA MET A 1 5.21 4.89 6.96
C MET A 1 5.11 5.03 5.46
N SER A 2 6.23 4.94 4.77
CA SER A 2 6.33 5.02 3.31
C SER A 2 5.93 3.70 2.63
N PHE A 3 5.67 3.75 1.32
CA PHE A 3 5.46 2.55 0.51
C PHE A 3 6.66 1.61 0.50
N GLY A 4 7.89 2.16 0.56
CA GLY A 4 9.11 1.35 0.65
C GLY A 4 9.13 0.50 1.92
N GLU A 5 8.89 1.13 3.08
CA GLU A 5 8.82 0.44 4.37
C GLU A 5 7.70 -0.60 4.40
N ALA A 6 6.52 -0.27 3.85
CA ALA A 6 5.41 -1.20 3.76
C ALA A 6 5.73 -2.42 2.89
N LEU A 7 6.36 -2.22 1.73
CA LEU A 7 6.78 -3.32 0.84
C LEU A 7 7.91 -4.15 1.43
N ASP A 8 8.81 -3.55 2.22
CA ASP A 8 9.83 -4.29 2.96
C ASP A 8 9.20 -5.21 4.02
N ILE A 9 8.16 -4.73 4.73
CA ILE A 9 7.39 -5.55 5.69
C ILE A 9 6.69 -6.70 4.98
N ILE A 10 5.99 -6.42 3.87
CA ILE A 10 5.30 -7.44 3.08
C ILE A 10 6.32 -8.44 2.51
N GLY A 11 7.46 -7.97 2.01
CA GLY A 11 8.51 -8.82 1.46
C GLY A 11 9.05 -9.81 2.48
N ARG A 12 9.30 -9.35 3.72
CA ARG A 12 9.66 -10.24 4.83
C ARG A 12 8.56 -11.27 5.12
N ALA A 13 7.30 -10.83 5.21
CA ALA A 13 6.17 -11.71 5.50
C ALA A 13 5.93 -12.75 4.39
N ALA A 14 6.16 -12.38 3.14
CA ALA A 14 6.00 -13.24 1.96
C ALA A 14 7.27 -14.06 1.62
N GLY A 15 8.36 -13.91 2.38
CA GLY A 15 9.62 -14.63 2.13
C GLY A 15 10.34 -14.23 0.84
N ARG A 16 10.09 -13.04 0.28
CA ARG A 16 10.72 -12.58 -0.97
C ARG A 16 11.01 -11.09 -0.95
N ARG A 17 12.08 -10.66 -1.63
CA ARG A 17 12.40 -9.24 -1.75
C ARG A 17 11.40 -8.53 -2.65
N ILE A 18 10.75 -7.48 -2.13
CA ILE A 18 9.85 -6.60 -2.88
C ILE A 18 10.37 -5.18 -2.70
N VAL A 19 10.45 -4.41 -3.78
CA VAL A 19 11.02 -3.05 -3.77
C VAL A 19 10.02 -2.10 -4.38
N TYR A 20 9.77 -0.98 -3.70
CA TYR A 20 8.99 0.12 -4.27
C TYR A 20 9.82 0.80 -5.38
N ARG A 21 9.28 0.82 -6.61
CA ARG A 21 9.95 1.45 -7.76
C ARG A 21 9.09 2.51 -8.46
N GLY A 22 7.79 2.58 -8.16
CA GLY A 22 6.81 3.17 -9.06
C GLY A 22 6.71 4.69 -9.01
N THR A 23 6.83 5.30 -10.19
CA THR A 23 6.32 6.63 -10.51
C THR A 23 4.89 6.56 -11.04
N ALA A 24 4.20 7.70 -11.10
CA ALA A 24 2.88 7.79 -11.73
C ALA A 24 2.90 7.28 -13.19
N GLY A 25 3.98 7.54 -13.94
CA GLY A 25 4.13 7.06 -15.32
C GLY A 25 4.26 5.54 -15.41
N GLU A 26 5.08 4.93 -14.55
CA GLU A 26 5.22 3.47 -14.49
C GLU A 26 3.92 2.79 -14.05
N PHE A 27 3.17 3.40 -13.13
CA PHE A 27 1.85 2.92 -12.75
C PHE A 27 0.90 2.92 -13.97
N VAL A 28 0.81 4.04 -14.71
CA VAL A 28 -0.07 4.12 -15.90
C VAL A 28 0.32 3.08 -16.95
N ALA A 29 1.61 2.92 -17.22
CA ALA A 29 2.12 1.92 -18.16
C ALA A 29 1.74 0.49 -17.73
N ALA A 30 1.95 0.14 -16.45
CA ALA A 30 1.64 -1.18 -15.92
C ALA A 30 0.12 -1.47 -15.95
N GLN A 31 -0.72 -0.51 -15.56
CA GLN A 31 -2.18 -0.70 -15.59
C GLN A 31 -2.72 -0.82 -17.02
N THR A 32 -2.17 -0.04 -17.96
CA THR A 32 -2.57 -0.12 -19.37
C THR A 32 -2.16 -1.46 -19.96
N ALA A 33 -0.96 -1.96 -19.64
CA ALA A 33 -0.51 -3.30 -20.04
C ALA A 33 -1.39 -4.42 -19.45
N ALA A 34 -2.01 -4.19 -18.28
CA ALA A 34 -2.97 -5.09 -17.65
C ALA A 34 -4.40 -4.97 -18.22
N GLY A 35 -4.61 -4.13 -19.25
CA GLY A 35 -5.89 -3.98 -19.95
C GLY A 35 -6.77 -2.83 -19.47
N LEU A 36 -6.30 -1.99 -18.54
CA LEU A 36 -7.04 -0.80 -18.13
C LEU A 36 -6.98 0.27 -19.24
N PRO A 37 -8.08 0.97 -19.56
CA PRO A 37 -8.02 2.11 -20.47
C PRO A 37 -7.02 3.17 -19.98
N HIS A 38 -6.22 3.73 -20.89
CA HIS A 38 -5.18 4.70 -20.56
C HIS A 38 -5.73 5.92 -19.80
N GLU A 39 -6.92 6.40 -20.18
CA GLU A 39 -7.59 7.50 -19.49
C GLU A 39 -7.92 7.16 -18.03
N SER A 40 -8.40 5.94 -17.75
CA SER A 40 -8.73 5.49 -16.41
C SER A 40 -7.47 5.33 -15.56
N ALA A 41 -6.41 4.75 -16.11
CA ALA A 41 -5.11 4.63 -15.45
C ALA A 41 -4.52 6.01 -15.11
N THR A 42 -4.60 6.95 -16.05
CA THR A 42 -4.13 8.33 -15.87
C THR A 42 -4.97 9.06 -14.82
N ALA A 43 -6.29 8.88 -14.81
CA ALA A 43 -7.16 9.48 -13.81
C ALA A 43 -6.84 8.97 -12.40
N ALA A 44 -6.63 7.66 -12.24
CA ALA A 44 -6.22 7.06 -10.98
C ALA A 44 -4.86 7.59 -10.50
N ALA A 45 -3.87 7.67 -11.39
CA ALA A 45 -2.55 8.22 -11.06
C ALA A 45 -2.64 9.69 -10.60
N ARG A 46 -3.44 10.52 -11.29
CA ARG A 46 -3.66 11.93 -10.92
C ARG A 46 -4.34 12.06 -9.56
N ALA A 47 -5.39 11.27 -9.32
CA ALA A 47 -6.09 11.27 -8.04
C ALA A 47 -5.15 10.88 -6.88
N PHE A 48 -4.32 9.86 -7.10
CA PHE A 48 -3.34 9.42 -6.11
C PHE A 48 -2.27 10.49 -5.85
N THR A 49 -1.72 11.12 -6.89
CA THR A 49 -0.76 12.23 -6.74
C THR A 49 -1.37 13.41 -5.97
N ALA A 50 -2.63 13.75 -6.23
CA ALA A 50 -3.32 14.81 -5.50
C ALA A 50 -3.49 14.46 -4.01
N LEU A 51 -3.89 13.22 -3.70
CA LEU A 51 -3.97 12.71 -2.33
C LEU A 51 -2.62 12.74 -1.62
N ALA A 52 -1.56 12.25 -2.27
CA ALA A 52 -0.20 12.27 -1.73
C ALA A 52 0.29 13.70 -1.43
N GLY A 53 -0.12 14.68 -2.24
CA GLY A 53 0.18 16.09 -2.02
C GLY A 53 -0.47 16.70 -0.77
N LEU A 54 -1.52 16.07 -0.21
CA LEU A 54 -2.12 16.49 1.06
C LEU A 54 -1.29 16.07 2.27
N GLY A 55 -0.39 15.10 2.10
CA GLY A 55 0.38 14.49 3.18
C GLY A 55 -0.40 13.44 3.98
N ASP A 56 0.35 12.67 4.76
CA ASP A 56 -0.24 11.70 5.69
C ASP A 56 -0.65 12.39 7.00
N ALA A 57 -1.72 11.90 7.62
CA ALA A 57 -2.11 12.35 8.95
C ALA A 57 -1.21 11.71 10.02
N GLU A 58 -0.92 12.46 11.07
CA GLU A 58 -0.16 11.94 12.22
C GLU A 58 -0.99 10.92 13.03
N PRO A 59 -0.40 9.79 13.46
CA PRO A 59 -1.07 8.83 14.32
C PRO A 59 -1.56 9.45 15.63
N ASN A 60 -2.73 9.01 16.08
CA ASN A 60 -3.33 9.45 17.34
C ASN A 60 -4.00 8.28 18.08
N ASP A 61 -4.56 8.55 19.26
CA ASP A 61 -5.11 7.53 20.15
C ASP A 61 -6.62 7.26 19.95
N VAL A 62 -7.23 7.79 18.88
CA VAL A 62 -8.68 7.71 18.66
C VAL A 62 -9.14 6.26 18.54
N VAL A 63 -8.38 5.39 17.87
CA VAL A 63 -8.71 3.96 17.76
C VAL A 63 -8.86 3.33 19.15
N ARG A 64 -7.89 3.56 20.04
CA ARG A 64 -7.92 3.08 21.42
C ARG A 64 -9.10 3.65 22.19
N ARG A 65 -9.34 4.96 22.08
CA ARG A 65 -10.43 5.65 22.80
C ARG A 65 -11.82 5.17 22.37
N VAL A 66 -12.01 4.91 21.08
CA VAL A 66 -13.32 4.51 20.53
C VAL A 66 -13.56 3.01 20.68
N THR A 67 -12.53 2.18 20.51
CA THR A 67 -12.69 0.71 20.44
C THR A 67 -12.24 -0.02 21.71
N GLY A 68 -11.52 0.64 22.60
CA GLY A 68 -10.89 0.03 23.78
C GLY A 68 -9.68 -0.86 23.46
N ARG A 69 -9.17 -0.85 22.23
CA ARG A 69 -8.04 -1.68 21.76
C ARG A 69 -7.00 -0.82 21.04
N GLU A 70 -5.72 -1.18 21.19
CA GLU A 70 -4.64 -0.54 20.43
C GLU A 70 -4.82 -0.77 18.91
N PRO A 71 -4.41 0.19 18.06
CA PRO A 71 -4.42 0.00 16.62
C PRO A 71 -3.50 -1.17 16.24
N LYS A 72 -3.90 -1.95 15.23
CA LYS A 72 -3.10 -3.07 14.76
C LYS A 72 -1.84 -2.56 14.03
N PRO A 73 -0.62 -2.97 14.44
CA PRO A 73 0.60 -2.69 13.68
C PRO A 73 0.54 -3.31 12.28
N PHE A 74 1.14 -2.64 11.30
CA PHE A 74 1.11 -3.12 9.92
C PHE A 74 1.88 -4.44 9.75
N GLU A 75 2.93 -4.67 10.53
CA GLU A 75 3.71 -5.91 10.58
C GLU A 75 2.85 -7.12 10.99
N THR A 76 2.00 -6.92 12.00
CA THR A 76 1.06 -7.95 12.46
C THR A 76 0.06 -8.24 11.36
N TYR A 77 -0.51 -7.21 10.72
CA TYR A 77 -1.41 -7.39 9.58
C TYR A 77 -0.74 -8.17 8.44
N ALA A 78 0.47 -7.78 8.04
CA ALA A 78 1.20 -8.42 6.94
C ALA A 78 1.51 -9.89 7.25
N THR A 79 1.92 -10.21 8.48
CA THR A 79 2.17 -11.60 8.91
C THR A 79 0.90 -12.44 8.82
N GLU A 80 -0.23 -11.93 9.35
CA GLU A 80 -1.51 -12.62 9.27
C GLU A 80 -2.01 -12.78 7.82
N ALA A 81 -1.79 -11.77 6.97
CA ALA A 81 -2.19 -11.83 5.55
C ALA A 81 -1.37 -12.87 4.77
N ALA A 82 -0.06 -12.96 5.04
CA ALA A 82 0.80 -13.98 4.45
C ALA A 82 0.35 -15.38 4.87
N ALA A 83 0.03 -15.59 6.16
CA ALA A 83 -0.48 -16.85 6.66
C ALA A 83 -1.81 -17.28 5.99
N ARG A 84 -2.63 -16.32 5.55
CA ARG A 84 -3.85 -16.57 4.77
C ARG A 84 -3.62 -16.78 3.26
N GLY A 85 -2.36 -16.73 2.81
CA GLY A 85 -1.99 -17.00 1.42
C GLY A 85 -2.16 -15.81 0.47
N ALA A 86 -2.23 -14.57 0.97
CA ALA A 86 -2.42 -13.38 0.14
C ALA A 86 -1.34 -13.19 -0.96
N TRP A 87 -0.17 -13.82 -0.79
CA TRP A 87 0.96 -13.74 -1.72
C TRP A 87 1.48 -15.11 -2.18
N ASN A 88 0.65 -16.15 -2.07
CA ASN A 88 0.94 -17.47 -2.65
C ASN A 88 0.65 -17.43 -4.15
N VAL A 89 1.47 -16.71 -4.90
CA VAL A 89 1.48 -16.69 -6.37
C VAL A 89 2.73 -17.35 -6.89
#